data_AF-A0A2R7SCH5-F1
#
_entry.id   AF-A0A2R7SCH5-F1
#
_cell.length_a   1.000
_cell.length_b   1.000
_cell.length_c   1.000
_cell.angle_alpha   90.00
_cell.angle_beta   90.00
_cell.angle_gamma   90.00
#
_symmetry.space_group_name_H-M   'P 1'
#
loop_
_entity.id
_entity.type
_entity.pdbx_description
1 polymer ?
#
loop_
_entity_poly.entity_id
_entity_poly.type
_entity_poly.pdbx_seq_one_letter_code
_entity_poly.pdbx_strand_id
1 'polypeptide(L)'
;ACATVAEIVFPSHVNHRGVLHGGPAMAWMAKAGFVAATRAVRRTVVMAGSERLDFKASAYVGDVVEVTARVVGTGRRSVRVTTDMWAESPMTGERRLCTSAVLTFVAVA
;
A
#
# COMPACT_ATOMS: atom_id res chain seq x y z
N ALA A 1 8.06 12.88 -2.81
CA ALA A 1 6.86 12.65 -3.65
C ALA A 1 5.86 11.78 -2.88
N CYS A 2 4.58 11.89 -3.21
CA CYS A 2 3.52 11.08 -2.59
C CYS A 2 2.53 10.53 -3.63
N ALA A 3 1.76 9.53 -3.22
CA ALA A 3 0.65 8.98 -3.97
C ALA A 3 -0.41 8.44 -3.02
N THR A 4 -1.67 8.47 -3.43
CA THR A 4 -2.77 7.77 -2.76
C THR A 4 -3.46 6.92 -3.81
N VAL A 5 -3.77 5.67 -3.46
CA VAL A 5 -4.57 4.76 -4.26
C VAL A 5 -5.76 4.34 -3.40
N ALA A 6 -6.96 4.38 -3.98
CA ALA A 6 -8.17 3.90 -3.36
C ALA A 6 -8.67 2.64 -4.09
N GLU A 7 -9.15 1.66 -3.33
CA GLU A 7 -9.67 0.38 -3.83
C GLU A 7 -10.91 0.00 -3.02
N ILE A 8 -11.83 -0.75 -3.62
CA ILE A 8 -12.97 -1.32 -2.90
C ILE A 8 -12.68 -2.80 -2.61
N VAL A 9 -12.95 -3.25 -1.39
CA VAL A 9 -12.80 -4.66 -1.03
C VAL A 9 -13.97 -5.47 -1.59
N PHE A 10 -13.77 -6.06 -2.78
CA PHE A 10 -14.71 -6.99 -3.37
C PHE A 10 -14.58 -8.43 -2.82
N PRO A 11 -15.61 -9.28 -3.00
CA PRO A 11 -15.58 -10.68 -2.57
C PRO A 11 -14.38 -11.49 -3.08
N SER A 12 -13.83 -11.14 -4.25
CA SER A 12 -12.63 -11.80 -4.79
C SER A 12 -11.35 -11.48 -4.01
N HIS A 13 -11.34 -10.44 -3.17
CA HIS A 13 -10.17 -10.00 -2.41
C HIS A 13 -10.10 -10.61 -1.00
N VAL A 14 -11.17 -11.26 -0.53
CA VAL A 14 -11.28 -11.68 0.87
C VAL A 14 -11.09 -13.18 1.08
N ASN A 15 -10.83 -13.54 2.33
CA ASN A 15 -10.82 -14.92 2.80
C ASN A 15 -12.23 -15.45 3.06
N HIS A 16 -12.31 -16.72 3.45
CA HIS A 16 -13.55 -17.41 3.84
C HIS A 16 -14.29 -16.76 5.02
N ARG A 17 -13.68 -15.78 5.71
CA ARG A 17 -14.29 -15.01 6.81
C ARG A 17 -14.75 -13.62 6.38
N GLY A 18 -14.67 -13.27 5.10
CA GLY A 18 -15.04 -11.94 4.61
C GLY A 18 -14.02 -10.84 4.93
N VAL A 19 -12.78 -11.21 5.31
CA VAL A 19 -11.69 -10.28 5.61
C VAL A 19 -10.70 -10.25 4.45
N LEU A 20 -10.24 -9.05 4.09
CA LEU A 20 -9.23 -8.82 3.06
C LEU A 20 -8.01 -9.73 3.26
N HIS A 21 -7.67 -10.50 2.22
CA HIS A 21 -6.45 -11.29 2.21
C HIS A 21 -5.21 -10.40 2.18
N GLY A 22 -4.12 -10.86 2.80
CA GLY A 22 -2.85 -10.13 2.81
C GLY A 22 -2.25 -9.92 1.41
N GLY A 23 -2.51 -10.84 0.46
CA GLY A 23 -2.03 -10.73 -0.91
C GLY A 23 -2.49 -9.45 -1.63
N PRO A 24 -3.81 -9.25 -1.82
CA PRO A 24 -4.36 -8.00 -2.38
C PRO A 24 -3.91 -6.75 -1.63
N ALA A 25 -3.91 -6.78 -0.29
CA ALA A 25 -3.44 -5.66 0.53
C ALA A 25 -2.00 -5.25 0.19
N MET A 26 -1.06 -6.22 0.17
CA MET A 26 0.33 -5.97 -0.20
C MET A 26 0.47 -5.49 -1.65
N ALA A 27 -0.34 -6.00 -2.57
CA ALA A 27 -0.34 -5.56 -3.96
C ALA A 27 -0.74 -4.09 -4.11
N TRP A 28 -1.75 -3.63 -3.36
CA TRP A 28 -2.17 -2.23 -3.35
C TRP A 28 -1.13 -1.31 -2.70
N MET A 29 -0.48 -1.77 -1.62
CA MET A 29 0.67 -1.09 -1.01
C MET A 29 1.83 -0.92 -2.00
N ALA A 30 2.19 -1.99 -2.70
CA ALA A 30 3.21 -1.96 -3.74
C ALA A 30 2.84 -1.00 -4.89
N LYS A 31 1.56 -0.98 -5.31
CA LYS A 31 1.05 -0.08 -6.36
C LYS A 31 1.23 1.39 -5.96
N ALA A 32 0.77 1.78 -4.76
CA ALA A 32 0.93 3.15 -4.27
C ALA A 32 2.41 3.52 -4.10
N GLY A 33 3.22 2.59 -3.56
CA GLY A 33 4.66 2.75 -3.40
C GLY A 33 5.38 3.00 -4.73
N PHE A 34 5.04 2.22 -5.76
CA PHE A 34 5.59 2.36 -7.11
C PHE A 34 5.27 3.72 -7.72
N VAL A 35 4.01 4.18 -7.60
CA VAL A 35 3.60 5.51 -8.09
C VAL A 35 4.38 6.61 -7.38
N ALA A 36 4.54 6.53 -6.05
CA ALA A 36 5.32 7.51 -5.30
C ALA A 36 6.81 7.51 -5.70
N ALA A 37 7.41 6.32 -5.85
CA ALA A 37 8.81 6.16 -6.24
C ALA A 37 9.08 6.70 -7.65
N THR A 38 8.29 6.29 -8.64
CA THR A 38 8.43 6.76 -10.04
C THR A 38 8.25 8.27 -10.17
N ARG A 39 7.32 8.87 -9.40
CA ARG A 39 7.16 10.34 -9.34
C ARG A 39 8.40 11.05 -8.80
N ALA A 40 9.11 10.45 -7.83
CA ALA A 40 10.30 11.04 -7.25
C ALA A 40 11.52 10.97 -8.16
N VAL A 41 11.75 9.83 -8.83
CA VAL A 41 13.00 9.63 -9.60
C VAL A 41 12.85 9.76 -11.11
N ARG A 42 11.61 9.79 -11.64
CA ARG A 42 11.31 9.88 -13.08
C ARG A 42 12.04 8.82 -13.93
N ARG A 43 12.12 7.61 -13.40
CA ARG A 43 12.76 6.43 -14.01
C ARG A 43 11.94 5.18 -13.76
N THR A 44 12.19 4.15 -14.55
CA THR A 44 11.71 2.80 -14.28
C THR A 44 12.27 2.32 -12.94
N VAL A 45 11.42 1.77 -12.10
CA VAL A 45 11.81 1.21 -10.80
C VAL A 45 11.26 -0.20 -10.68
N VAL A 46 11.94 -1.04 -9.90
CA VAL A 46 11.43 -2.34 -9.47
C VAL A 46 11.40 -2.39 -7.95
N MET A 47 10.43 -3.10 -7.38
CA MET A 47 10.38 -3.30 -5.94
C MET A 47 11.44 -4.34 -5.56
N ALA A 48 12.46 -3.93 -4.80
CA ALA A 48 13.52 -4.81 -4.35
C ALA A 48 13.15 -5.57 -3.07
N GLY A 49 12.27 -4.99 -2.24
CA GLY A 49 11.80 -5.65 -1.04
C GLY A 49 10.90 -4.77 -0.18
N SER A 50 10.37 -5.37 0.87
CA SER A 50 9.62 -4.72 1.94
C SER A 50 10.31 -5.00 3.26
N GLU A 51 10.25 -4.03 4.18
CA GLU A 51 10.42 -4.33 5.59
C GLU A 51 9.24 -5.14 6.13
N ARG A 52 9.33 -5.56 7.39
CA ARG A 52 8.24 -6.25 8.08
C ARG A 52 6.95 -5.42 8.00
N LEU A 53 5.87 -6.04 7.53
CA LEU A 53 4.53 -5.53 7.71
C LEU A 53 3.79 -6.38 8.75
N ASP A 54 2.97 -5.71 9.55
CA ASP A 54 2.06 -6.35 10.51
C ASP A 54 0.64 -5.89 10.21
N PHE A 55 -0.30 -6.83 10.11
CA PHE A 55 -1.72 -6.54 9.93
C PHE A 55 -2.37 -6.30 11.31
N LYS A 56 -2.61 -5.03 11.64
CA LYS A 56 -3.09 -4.58 12.96
C LYS A 56 -4.62 -4.50 13.03
N ALA A 57 -5.29 -4.30 11.90
CA ALA A 57 -6.74 -4.27 11.82
C ALA A 57 -7.24 -4.90 10.51
N SER A 58 -8.49 -5.35 10.53
CA SER A 58 -9.14 -5.98 9.37
C SER A 58 -9.79 -4.94 8.46
N ALA A 59 -9.75 -5.20 7.16
CA ALA A 59 -10.60 -4.58 6.16
C ALA A 59 -11.62 -5.63 5.70
N TYR A 60 -12.88 -5.25 5.59
CA TYR A 60 -13.98 -6.18 5.30
C TYR A 60 -14.53 -5.98 3.89
N VAL A 61 -15.24 -6.97 3.36
CA VAL A 61 -15.98 -6.81 2.09
C VAL A 61 -16.84 -5.54 2.15
N GLY A 62 -16.72 -4.70 1.12
CA GLY A 62 -17.44 -3.42 1.02
C GLY A 62 -16.73 -2.22 1.65
N ASP A 63 -15.67 -2.42 2.44
CA ASP A 63 -14.85 -1.31 2.91
C ASP A 63 -14.15 -0.64 1.71
N VAL A 64 -13.95 0.68 1.82
CA VAL A 64 -13.03 1.43 0.96
C VAL A 64 -11.66 1.41 1.61
N VAL A 65 -10.66 0.96 0.86
CA VAL A 65 -9.27 0.93 1.30
C VAL A 65 -8.52 2.08 0.64
N GLU A 66 -7.86 2.89 1.44
CA GLU A 66 -6.94 3.93 0.98
C GLU A 66 -5.52 3.60 1.39
N VAL A 67 -4.64 3.50 0.39
CA VAL A 67 -3.20 3.35 0.61
C VAL A 67 -2.54 4.68 0.29
N THR A 68 -1.93 5.28 1.30
CA THR A 68 -1.08 6.46 1.12
C THR A 68 0.38 6.05 1.09
N ALA A 69 1.15 6.60 0.16
CA ALA A 69 2.57 6.31 -0.03
C ALA A 69 3.38 7.60 -0.05
N ARG A 70 4.53 7.62 0.65
CA ARG A 70 5.43 8.78 0.72
C ARG A 70 6.88 8.34 0.63
N VAL A 71 7.64 8.96 -0.28
CA VAL A 71 9.09 8.77 -0.33
C VAL A 71 9.72 9.39 0.91
N VAL A 72 10.48 8.58 1.65
CA VAL A 72 11.16 8.98 2.90
C VAL A 72 12.68 9.03 2.76
N GLY A 73 13.24 8.49 1.68
CA GLY A 73 14.68 8.61 1.41
C GLY A 73 15.06 8.10 0.03
N THR A 74 16.13 8.67 -0.53
CA THR A 74 16.71 8.27 -1.82
C THR A 74 18.21 8.04 -1.64
N GLY A 75 18.69 6.87 -2.05
CA GLY A 75 20.11 6.57 -2.18
C GLY A 75 20.61 6.74 -3.62
N ARG A 76 21.73 6.09 -3.96
CA ARG A 76 22.30 6.14 -5.32
C ARG A 76 21.33 5.58 -6.38
N ARG A 77 20.66 4.48 -6.05
CA ARG A 77 19.63 3.84 -6.89
C ARG A 77 18.36 3.45 -6.12
N SER A 78 18.44 3.42 -4.79
CA SER A 78 17.33 3.02 -3.94
C SER A 78 16.39 4.18 -3.64
N VAL A 79 15.10 3.88 -3.49
CA VAL A 79 14.05 4.80 -3.04
C VAL A 79 13.27 4.09 -1.95
N ARG A 80 13.30 4.61 -0.72
CA ARG A 80 12.51 4.10 0.40
C ARG A 80 11.19 4.85 0.47
N VAL A 81 10.10 4.10 0.59
CA VAL A 81 8.74 4.60 0.55
C VAL A 81 7.97 4.05 1.74
N THR A 82 7.46 4.91 2.62
CA THR A 82 6.47 4.48 3.62
C THR A 82 5.11 4.34 2.95
N THR A 83 4.35 3.36 3.40
CA THR A 83 2.98 3.11 2.95
C THR A 83 2.09 2.84 4.16
N ASP A 84 0.93 3.49 4.20
CA ASP A 84 -0.09 3.28 5.23
C ASP A 84 -1.41 2.92 4.54
N MET A 85 -1.97 1.78 4.91
CA MET A 85 -3.26 1.28 4.41
C MET A 85 -4.33 1.48 5.47
N TRP A 86 -5.32 2.31 5.14
CA TRP A 86 -6.52 2.53 5.93
C TRP A 86 -7.70 1.81 5.28
N ALA A 87 -8.56 1.21 6.09
CA ALA A 87 -9.89 0.79 5.67
C ALA A 87 -10.93 1.72 6.28
N GLU A 88 -11.96 2.04 5.50
CA GLU A 88 -13.07 2.88 5.91
C GLU A 88 -14.38 2.18 5.58
N SER A 89 -15.28 2.12 6.55
CA SER A 89 -16.65 1.70 6.29
C SER A 89 -17.44 2.85 5.64
N PRO A 90 -17.94 2.72 4.40
CA PRO A 90 -18.67 3.81 3.76
C PRO A 90 -19.99 4.17 4.45
N MET A 91 -20.54 3.25 5.25
CA MET A 91 -21.83 3.43 5.93
C MET A 91 -21.67 4.17 7.26
N THR A 92 -20.55 3.97 7.98
CA THR A 92 -20.34 4.54 9.31
C THR A 92 -19.26 5.61 9.36
N GLY A 93 -18.40 5.69 8.33
CA GLY A 93 -17.21 6.55 8.31
C GLY A 93 -16.10 6.09 9.27
N GLU A 94 -16.24 4.92 9.91
CA GLU A 94 -15.21 4.39 10.80
C GLU A 94 -13.95 4.05 10.00
N ARG A 95 -12.81 4.63 10.39
CA ARG A 95 -11.50 4.40 9.76
C ARG A 95 -10.58 3.58 10.65
N ARG A 96 -9.90 2.61 10.05
CA ARG A 96 -9.01 1.65 10.71
C ARG A 96 -7.66 1.61 9.99
N LEU A 97 -6.57 1.88 10.70
CA LEU A 97 -5.22 1.66 10.17
C LEU A 97 -4.94 0.15 10.14
N CYS A 98 -5.05 -0.45 8.96
CA CYS A 98 -4.90 -1.89 8.79
C CYS A 98 -3.43 -2.32 8.84
N THR A 99 -2.56 -1.61 8.13
CA THR A 99 -1.13 -1.92 8.13
C THR A 99 -0.29 -0.76 7.64
N SER A 100 0.99 -0.79 8.00
CA SER A 100 2.02 0.14 7.55
C SER A 100 3.26 -0.65 7.15
N ALA A 101 3.96 -0.21 6.10
CA ALA A 101 5.21 -0.82 5.68
C ALA A 101 6.16 0.20 5.05
N VAL A 102 7.46 -0.10 5.12
CA VAL A 102 8.48 0.57 4.31
C VAL A 102 8.87 -0.32 3.15
N LEU A 103 8.65 0.16 1.94
CA LEU A 103 9.00 -0.52 0.70
C LEU A 103 10.28 0.08 0.13
N THR A 104 11.16 -0.76 -0.40
CA THR A 104 12.36 -0.32 -1.10
C THR A 104 12.22 -0.59 -2.59
N PHE A 105 12.29 0.47 -3.37
CA PHE A 105 12.36 0.42 -4.83
C PHE A 105 13.79 0.70 -5.30
N VAL A 106 14.17 0.14 -6.44
CA VAL A 106 15.47 0.38 -7.09
C VAL A 106 15.23 0.87 -8.50
N ALA A 107 15.79 2.02 -8.83
CA ALA A 107 15.80 2.55 -10.18
C ALA A 107 16.68 1.66 -11.08
N VAL A 108 16.09 1.17 -12.16
CA VAL A 108 16.76 0.40 -13.20
C VAL A 108 16.91 1.28 -14.44
N ALA A 109 17.99 1.04 -15.18
CA ALA A 109 18.29 1.76 -16.42
C ALA A 109 17.33 1.30 -17.52
#